data_AF-A0A0C2GAG5-F1
#
_entry.id   AF-A0A0C2GAG5-F1
#
_cell.length_a   1.000
_cell.length_b   1.000
_cell.length_c   1.000
_cell.angle_alpha   90.00
_cell.angle_beta   90.00
_cell.angle_gamma   90.00
#
_symmetry.space_group_name_H-M   'P 1'
#
loop_
_entity.id
_entity.type
_entity.pdbx_description
1 polymer ?
#
loop_
_entity_poly.entity_id
_entity_poly.type
_entity_poly.pdbx_seq_one_letter_code
_entity_poly.pdbx_strand_id
1 'polypeptide(L)'
;MTENRFEGNDNLYILLDGYYAFANISSNNFTDNYSYGGLMELRGMEKKLVMERNRFLTNKATWLVRMGITSQSVRNLLVNAFIQYNYFLHNYFIKANEDYVDSWPRSYAVGVFGSQKAEIHFNQFKNPLMDFEVISGCKYVSIDDRMNVSYNWWGTGNDAEVAQRVFDFDDWNTFTLADYSPFYVTNELFINF
;
A
#
# COMPACT_ATOMS: atom_id res chain seq x y z
N MET A 1 -4.56 6.99 24.28
CA MET A 1 -4.90 6.29 23.02
C MET A 1 -4.45 4.85 23.16
N THR A 2 -5.34 3.90 22.94
CA THR A 2 -5.04 2.47 22.96
C THR A 2 -4.58 2.04 21.57
N GLU A 3 -3.31 1.65 21.44
CA GLU A 3 -2.76 1.00 20.25
C GLU A 3 -3.25 -0.45 20.23
N ASN A 4 -3.85 -0.90 19.11
CA ASN A 4 -4.09 -2.33 18.93
C ASN A 4 -2.80 -2.99 18.46
N ARG A 5 -2.43 -4.10 19.10
CA ARG A 5 -1.22 -4.88 18.78
C ARG A 5 -1.65 -6.24 18.24
N PHE A 6 -1.30 -6.50 16.98
CA PHE A 6 -1.41 -7.78 16.30
C PHE A 6 0.01 -8.33 16.16
N GLU A 7 0.38 -9.25 17.05
CA GLU A 7 1.76 -9.73 17.17
C GLU A 7 1.81 -11.25 17.15
N GLY A 8 2.65 -11.83 16.29
CA GLY A 8 2.89 -13.28 16.25
C GLY A 8 1.68 -14.12 15.83
N ASN A 9 0.72 -13.55 15.10
CA ASN A 9 -0.46 -14.29 14.66
C ASN A 9 -0.12 -15.21 13.47
N ASP A 10 -0.65 -16.43 13.51
CA ASP A 10 -0.61 -17.36 12.39
C ASP A 10 -1.83 -17.19 11.49
N ASN A 11 -1.59 -16.99 10.20
CA ASN A 11 -2.57 -16.73 9.16
C ASN A 11 -3.50 -15.52 9.44
N LEU A 12 -2.94 -14.39 9.86
CA LEU A 12 -3.67 -13.14 10.08
C LEU A 12 -4.27 -12.60 8.77
N TYR A 13 -5.56 -12.30 8.78
CA TYR A 13 -6.23 -11.61 7.69
C TYR A 13 -7.32 -10.67 8.22
N ILE A 14 -7.18 -9.38 7.93
CA ILE A 14 -8.14 -8.35 8.29
C ILE A 14 -8.87 -7.92 7.02
N LEU A 15 -10.20 -7.98 7.06
CA LEU A 15 -11.05 -7.62 5.92
C LEU A 15 -12.05 -6.53 6.31
N LEU A 16 -12.02 -5.42 5.58
CA LEU A 16 -13.05 -4.39 5.58
C LEU A 16 -13.78 -4.42 4.23
N ASP A 17 -14.97 -5.02 4.21
CA ASP A 17 -15.80 -5.20 3.01
C ASP A 17 -17.17 -4.52 3.14
N GLY A 18 -17.86 -4.36 2.01
CA GLY A 18 -19.24 -3.94 1.93
C GLY A 18 -19.41 -2.54 1.34
N TYR A 19 -20.49 -1.89 1.76
CA TYR A 19 -20.92 -0.58 1.28
C TYR A 19 -19.94 0.55 1.67
N TYR A 20 -20.27 1.76 1.23
CA TYR A 20 -19.56 2.98 1.62
C TYR A 20 -19.41 3.08 3.13
N ALA A 21 -18.18 3.36 3.61
CA ALA A 21 -17.90 3.50 5.03
C ALA A 21 -16.80 4.51 5.32
N PHE A 22 -16.84 5.09 6.53
CA PHE A 22 -15.72 5.83 7.11
C PHE A 22 -14.78 4.82 7.77
N ALA A 23 -13.53 4.79 7.34
CA ALA A 23 -12.52 3.85 7.83
C ALA A 23 -11.36 4.63 8.45
N ASN A 24 -11.19 4.49 9.76
CA ASN A 24 -10.03 5.03 10.46
C ASN A 24 -9.20 3.85 10.98
N ILE A 25 -8.04 3.64 10.36
CA ILE A 25 -7.09 2.59 10.72
C ILE A 25 -5.84 3.32 11.17
N SER A 26 -5.79 3.72 12.44
CA SER A 26 -4.68 4.53 12.93
C SER A 26 -4.05 3.94 14.19
N SER A 27 -2.75 4.16 14.34
CA SER A 27 -2.01 3.82 15.56
C SER A 27 -2.14 2.34 15.94
N ASN A 28 -2.06 1.44 14.95
CA ASN A 28 -2.00 0.00 15.14
C ASN A 28 -0.60 -0.54 14.86
N ASN A 29 -0.28 -1.69 15.44
CA ASN A 29 1.00 -2.36 15.29
C ASN A 29 0.80 -3.81 14.86
N PHE A 30 1.33 -4.13 13.68
CA PHE A 30 1.34 -5.42 13.03
C PHE A 30 2.78 -5.89 12.97
N THR A 31 3.18 -6.76 13.90
CA THR A 31 4.56 -7.25 14.00
C THR A 31 4.62 -8.76 13.98
N ASP A 32 5.57 -9.34 13.23
CA ASP A 32 5.84 -10.79 13.20
C ASP A 32 4.62 -11.67 12.87
N ASN A 33 3.64 -11.14 12.12
CA ASN A 33 2.49 -11.93 11.70
C ASN A 33 2.80 -12.71 10.42
N TYR A 34 2.18 -13.87 10.28
CA TYR A 34 2.20 -14.67 9.06
C TYR A 34 0.82 -14.65 8.39
N SER A 35 0.78 -14.55 7.06
CA SER A 35 -0.42 -14.74 6.24
C SER A 35 -0.06 -15.50 4.97
N TYR A 36 -0.86 -16.51 4.63
CA TYR A 36 -0.69 -17.24 3.36
C TYR A 36 -1.08 -16.39 2.13
N GLY A 37 -1.94 -15.39 2.35
CA GLY A 37 -2.38 -14.45 1.33
C GLY A 37 -1.90 -13.05 1.67
N GLY A 38 -2.84 -12.14 1.89
CA GLY A 38 -2.55 -10.80 2.36
C GLY A 38 -2.84 -10.59 3.83
N LEU A 39 -2.34 -9.51 4.41
CA LEU A 39 -2.54 -9.19 5.82
C LEU A 39 -3.81 -8.35 6.05
N MET A 40 -4.05 -7.30 5.24
CA MET A 40 -5.20 -6.41 5.38
C MET A 40 -5.80 -6.01 4.03
N GLU A 41 -7.11 -6.22 3.85
CA GLU A 41 -7.83 -5.87 2.63
C GLU A 41 -9.02 -4.95 2.89
N LEU A 42 -9.12 -3.89 2.08
CA LEU A 42 -10.26 -3.00 1.99
C LEU A 42 -10.91 -3.23 0.63
N ARG A 43 -12.15 -3.69 0.59
CA ARG A 43 -12.85 -3.97 -0.68
C ARG A 43 -14.33 -3.58 -0.67
N GLY A 44 -14.99 -3.79 -1.80
CA GLY A 44 -16.39 -3.42 -2.02
C GLY A 44 -16.52 -2.00 -2.60
N MET A 45 -17.36 -1.16 -1.98
CA MET A 45 -17.54 0.25 -2.36
C MET A 45 -16.51 1.18 -1.71
N GLU A 46 -16.49 2.46 -2.08
CA GLU A 46 -15.47 3.40 -1.61
C GLU A 46 -15.42 3.51 -0.09
N LYS A 47 -14.22 3.71 0.45
CA LYS A 47 -13.98 3.94 1.87
C LYS A 47 -13.42 5.34 2.05
N LYS A 48 -14.07 6.18 2.85
CA LYS A 48 -13.45 7.44 3.30
C LYS A 48 -12.37 7.08 4.32
N LEU A 49 -11.14 6.91 3.83
CA LEU A 49 -10.06 6.24 4.53
C LEU A 49 -9.07 7.24 5.12
N VAL A 50 -8.73 7.02 6.38
CA VAL A 50 -7.55 7.55 7.04
C VAL A 50 -6.78 6.36 7.61
N MET A 51 -5.64 6.04 6.98
CA MET A 51 -4.70 5.04 7.46
C MET A 51 -3.40 5.74 7.86
N GLU A 52 -3.17 5.93 9.15
CA GLU A 52 -1.99 6.67 9.61
C GLU A 52 -1.36 6.19 10.91
N ARG A 53 -0.05 6.42 11.04
CA ARG A 53 0.72 6.04 12.24
C ARG A 53 0.64 4.55 12.56
N ASN A 54 0.42 3.69 11.57
CA ASN A 54 0.50 2.24 11.74
C ASN A 54 1.92 1.75 11.51
N ARG A 55 2.25 0.63 12.15
CA ARG A 55 3.54 -0.05 11.99
C ARG A 55 3.29 -1.46 11.48
N PHE A 56 3.83 -1.77 10.30
CA PHE A 56 3.88 -3.09 9.71
C PHE A 56 5.34 -3.51 9.66
N LEU A 57 5.75 -4.29 10.66
CA LEU A 57 7.13 -4.69 10.88
C LEU A 57 7.25 -6.21 10.74
N THR A 58 8.25 -6.67 9.99
CA THR A 58 8.65 -8.09 9.97
C THR A 58 7.55 -9.11 9.67
N ASN A 59 6.43 -8.68 9.05
CA ASN A 59 5.35 -9.58 8.68
C ASN A 59 5.72 -10.39 7.44
N LYS A 60 5.14 -11.59 7.32
CA LYS A 60 5.33 -12.51 6.21
C LYS A 60 4.02 -12.70 5.48
N ALA A 61 3.89 -12.14 4.27
CA ALA A 61 2.66 -12.19 3.48
C ALA A 61 2.96 -11.98 1.98
N THR A 62 1.97 -12.27 1.12
CA THR A 62 2.00 -11.85 -0.29
C THR A 62 1.85 -10.34 -0.40
N TRP A 63 1.00 -9.72 0.42
CA TRP A 63 0.89 -8.27 0.52
C TRP A 63 0.41 -7.80 1.89
N LEU A 64 0.76 -6.58 2.29
CA LEU A 64 0.39 -6.08 3.62
C LEU A 64 -0.96 -5.39 3.60
N VAL A 65 -1.14 -4.42 2.70
CA VAL A 65 -2.38 -3.65 2.55
C VAL A 65 -2.83 -3.68 1.10
N ARG A 66 -4.07 -4.12 0.88
CA ARG A 66 -4.71 -4.08 -0.44
C ARG A 66 -6.00 -3.28 -0.36
N MET A 67 -6.10 -2.24 -1.18
CA MET A 67 -7.34 -1.51 -1.40
C MET A 67 -7.91 -1.92 -2.76
N GLY A 68 -8.91 -2.79 -2.78
CA GLY A 68 -9.56 -3.31 -3.99
C GLY A 68 -11.01 -2.82 -4.08
N ILE A 69 -11.22 -1.59 -4.55
CA ILE A 69 -12.55 -0.99 -4.62
C ILE A 69 -13.19 -1.28 -5.96
N THR A 70 -14.13 -2.22 -6.01
CA THR A 70 -14.72 -2.72 -7.25
C THR A 70 -16.10 -2.14 -7.56
N SER A 71 -16.59 -1.23 -6.71
CA SER A 71 -17.92 -0.62 -6.84
C SER A 71 -17.90 0.85 -6.44
N GLN A 72 -18.95 1.59 -6.81
CA GLN A 72 -19.07 3.03 -6.58
C GLN A 72 -20.38 3.37 -5.87
N SER A 73 -20.32 4.36 -4.98
CA SER A 73 -21.48 4.92 -4.32
C SER A 73 -22.19 5.91 -5.24
N VAL A 74 -23.52 5.88 -5.25
CA VAL A 74 -24.34 6.77 -6.11
C VAL A 74 -24.21 8.26 -5.71
N ARG A 75 -23.66 8.56 -4.52
CA ARG A 75 -23.80 9.87 -3.87
C ARG A 75 -22.56 10.76 -3.95
N ASN A 76 -21.35 10.23 -4.10
CA ASN A 76 -20.12 11.01 -4.06
C ASN A 76 -19.25 10.71 -5.28
N LEU A 77 -18.93 11.76 -6.05
CA LEU A 77 -18.03 11.67 -7.21
C LEU A 77 -16.56 11.45 -6.79
N LEU A 78 -16.18 11.86 -5.58
CA LEU A 78 -14.82 11.75 -5.05
C LEU A 78 -14.87 11.37 -3.56
N VAL A 79 -14.25 10.24 -3.20
CA VAL A 79 -14.12 9.77 -1.82
C VAL A 79 -12.65 9.72 -1.46
N ASN A 80 -12.23 10.56 -0.53
CA ASN A 80 -10.81 10.67 -0.15
C ASN A 80 -10.36 9.41 0.59
N ALA A 81 -9.16 8.93 0.22
CA ALA A 81 -8.45 7.87 0.92
C ALA A 81 -6.99 8.29 1.10
N PHE A 82 -6.52 8.28 2.34
CA PHE A 82 -5.15 8.65 2.70
C PHE A 82 -4.46 7.49 3.39
N ILE A 83 -3.27 7.15 2.90
CA ILE A 83 -2.33 6.23 3.54
C ILE A 83 -1.07 7.04 3.81
N GLN A 84 -0.88 7.48 5.05
CA GLN A 84 0.16 8.45 5.39
C GLN A 84 0.77 8.23 6.76
N TYR A 85 2.02 8.60 6.97
CA TYR A 85 2.72 8.46 8.26
C TYR A 85 2.78 7.01 8.78
N ASN A 86 2.77 6.01 7.90
CA ASN A 86 2.91 4.61 8.27
C ASN A 86 4.35 4.12 8.06
N TYR A 87 4.71 3.08 8.80
CA TYR A 87 5.99 2.37 8.65
C TYR A 87 5.72 0.96 8.10
N PHE A 88 6.23 0.67 6.91
CA PHE A 88 6.23 -0.66 6.29
C PHE A 88 7.68 -1.09 6.17
N LEU A 89 8.20 -1.80 7.17
CA LEU A 89 9.63 -2.07 7.29
C LEU A 89 9.92 -3.57 7.46
N HIS A 90 10.89 -4.05 6.69
CA HIS A 90 11.44 -5.41 6.79
C HIS A 90 10.38 -6.51 6.67
N ASN A 91 9.31 -6.31 5.90
CA ASN A 91 8.34 -7.36 5.61
C ASN A 91 8.85 -8.29 4.50
N TYR A 92 8.30 -9.51 4.45
CA TYR A 92 8.83 -10.61 3.65
C TYR A 92 7.76 -11.24 2.76
N PHE A 93 8.12 -11.53 1.51
CA PHE A 93 7.33 -12.36 0.63
C PHE A 93 7.50 -13.84 0.99
N ILE A 94 6.38 -14.53 1.23
CA ILE A 94 6.36 -15.94 1.66
C ILE A 94 6.64 -16.94 0.54
N LYS A 95 6.58 -16.53 -0.73
CA LYS A 95 6.64 -17.45 -1.88
C LYS A 95 7.66 -17.02 -2.95
N ALA A 96 8.86 -16.65 -2.52
CA ALA A 96 9.92 -16.18 -3.42
C ALA A 96 10.27 -17.11 -4.60
N ASN A 97 9.96 -18.41 -4.46
CA ASN A 97 10.22 -19.44 -5.49
C ASN A 97 9.03 -19.66 -6.46
N GLU A 98 7.92 -18.93 -6.35
CA GLU A 98 6.85 -18.98 -7.35
C GLU A 98 7.27 -18.32 -8.66
N ASP A 99 6.77 -18.88 -9.77
CA ASP A 99 7.04 -18.40 -11.13
C ASP A 99 6.72 -16.90 -11.25
N TYR A 100 7.65 -16.16 -11.84
CA TYR A 100 7.49 -14.74 -12.09
C TYR A 100 6.60 -14.52 -13.32
N VAL A 101 5.57 -13.69 -13.15
CA VAL A 101 4.68 -13.25 -14.22
C VAL A 101 4.83 -11.74 -14.34
N ASP A 102 5.50 -11.27 -15.40
CA ASP A 102 5.82 -9.85 -15.61
C ASP A 102 4.59 -8.93 -15.49
N SER A 103 3.42 -9.42 -15.93
CA SER A 103 2.19 -8.64 -15.95
C SER A 103 1.52 -8.45 -14.59
N TRP A 104 2.02 -9.09 -13.53
CA TRP A 104 1.41 -9.00 -12.21
C TRP A 104 2.43 -9.14 -11.06
N PRO A 105 2.47 -8.18 -10.11
CA PRO A 105 3.39 -8.24 -8.97
C PRO A 105 3.07 -9.43 -8.08
N ARG A 106 4.06 -10.28 -7.76
CA ARG A 106 3.85 -11.43 -6.87
C ARG A 106 3.71 -10.98 -5.42
N SER A 107 4.39 -9.89 -5.04
CA SER A 107 4.31 -9.33 -3.69
C SER A 107 4.45 -7.81 -3.64
N TYR A 108 3.79 -7.19 -2.65
CA TYR A 108 3.87 -5.74 -2.44
C TYR A 108 3.49 -5.28 -1.04
N ALA A 109 4.02 -4.16 -0.55
CA ALA A 109 3.59 -3.61 0.74
C ALA A 109 2.16 -3.04 0.65
N VAL A 110 1.91 -2.11 -0.28
CA VAL A 110 0.61 -1.45 -0.45
C VAL A 110 0.16 -1.50 -1.90
N GLY A 111 -1.08 -1.92 -2.17
CA GLY A 111 -1.63 -1.94 -3.52
C GLY A 111 -3.01 -1.30 -3.58
N VAL A 112 -3.21 -0.40 -4.55
CA VAL A 112 -4.50 0.25 -4.80
C VAL A 112 -5.04 -0.22 -6.13
N PHE A 113 -6.27 -0.70 -6.15
CA PHE A 113 -6.93 -1.31 -7.30
C PHE A 113 -8.38 -0.89 -7.40
N GLY A 114 -8.90 -0.95 -8.62
CA GLY A 114 -10.33 -0.71 -8.88
C GLY A 114 -10.62 0.76 -9.11
N SER A 115 -11.69 1.31 -8.54
CA SER A 115 -12.27 2.60 -8.96
C SER A 115 -11.97 3.78 -8.04
N GLN A 116 -11.40 3.56 -6.85
CA GLN A 116 -11.15 4.62 -5.87
C GLN A 116 -9.65 4.93 -5.77
N LYS A 117 -9.31 6.20 -5.98
CA LYS A 117 -7.96 6.75 -5.81
C LYS A 117 -7.60 6.80 -4.32
N ALA A 118 -6.33 6.57 -4.01
CA ALA A 118 -5.76 6.83 -2.70
C ALA A 118 -4.49 7.67 -2.84
N GLU A 119 -4.28 8.60 -1.91
CA GLU A 119 -3.03 9.33 -1.78
C GLU A 119 -2.13 8.62 -0.78
N ILE A 120 -0.93 8.25 -1.23
CA ILE A 120 0.05 7.51 -0.44
C ILE A 120 1.26 8.42 -0.27
N HIS A 121 1.34 9.20 0.80
CA HIS A 121 2.46 10.11 1.02
C HIS A 121 2.92 10.09 2.48
N PHE A 122 4.13 10.55 2.73
CA PHE A 122 4.70 10.61 4.08
C PHE A 122 4.78 9.26 4.79
N ASN A 123 4.97 8.15 4.07
CA ASN A 123 5.22 6.83 4.65
C ASN A 123 6.71 6.46 4.57
N GLN A 124 7.13 5.48 5.37
CA GLN A 124 8.41 4.81 5.23
C GLN A 124 8.24 3.39 4.70
N PHE A 125 8.83 3.14 3.54
CA PHE A 125 8.89 1.85 2.88
C PHE A 125 10.34 1.36 2.87
N LYS A 126 10.59 0.15 3.37
CA LYS A 126 11.88 -0.51 3.25
C LYS A 126 11.70 -2.02 3.42
N ASN A 127 11.24 -2.68 2.36
CA ASN A 127 10.95 -4.11 2.34
C ASN A 127 11.76 -4.78 1.22
N PRO A 128 13.09 -4.97 1.40
CA PRO A 128 13.96 -5.54 0.37
C PRO A 128 13.65 -7.00 0.01
N LEU A 129 12.74 -7.64 0.74
CA LEU A 129 12.32 -9.03 0.54
C LEU A 129 10.86 -9.12 0.05
N MET A 130 10.31 -7.99 -0.41
CA MET A 130 9.09 -7.88 -1.19
C MET A 130 9.48 -7.41 -2.60
N ASP A 131 8.72 -7.79 -3.62
CA ASP A 131 9.03 -7.37 -5.01
C ASP A 131 8.84 -5.87 -5.19
N PHE A 132 7.73 -5.32 -4.67
CA PHE A 132 7.40 -3.90 -4.78
C PHE A 132 6.97 -3.31 -3.42
N GLU A 133 7.08 -1.99 -3.30
CA GLU A 133 6.57 -1.25 -2.16
C GLU A 133 5.13 -0.80 -2.41
N VAL A 134 4.87 -0.20 -3.57
CA VAL A 134 3.54 0.34 -3.92
C VAL A 134 3.10 -0.12 -5.32
N ILE A 135 1.82 -0.47 -5.46
CA ILE A 135 1.19 -0.81 -6.75
C ILE A 135 0.12 0.22 -7.11
N SER A 136 0.24 0.82 -8.30
CA SER A 136 -0.70 1.79 -8.88
C SER A 136 -1.71 1.14 -9.83
N GLY A 137 -2.59 0.30 -9.29
CA GLY A 137 -3.59 -0.47 -10.05
C GLY A 137 -4.99 0.14 -10.10
N CYS A 138 -5.20 1.35 -9.57
CA CYS A 138 -6.49 2.05 -9.67
C CYS A 138 -6.76 2.44 -11.12
N LYS A 139 -8.02 2.41 -11.55
CA LYS A 139 -8.48 2.73 -12.90
C LYS A 139 -8.96 4.17 -12.92
N TYR A 140 -8.23 4.98 -13.67
CA TYR A 140 -8.51 6.39 -13.83
C TYR A 140 -9.28 6.67 -15.13
N VAL A 141 -9.82 7.87 -15.24
CA VAL A 141 -10.63 8.26 -16.41
C VAL A 141 -9.72 8.69 -17.56
N SER A 142 -8.61 9.37 -17.25
CA SER A 142 -7.59 9.77 -18.21
C SER A 142 -6.36 8.86 -18.18
N ILE A 143 -5.66 8.76 -19.30
CA ILE A 143 -4.32 8.13 -19.36
C ILE A 143 -3.24 8.99 -18.69
N ASP A 144 -3.47 10.31 -18.63
CA ASP A 144 -2.55 11.26 -17.99
C ASP A 144 -2.75 11.36 -16.48
N ASP A 145 -3.80 10.73 -15.96
CA ASP A 145 -4.04 10.70 -14.53
C ASP A 145 -2.92 9.92 -13.83
N ARG A 146 -2.46 10.43 -12.69
CA ARG A 146 -1.41 9.81 -11.89
C ARG A 146 -1.91 9.53 -10.48
N MET A 147 -1.46 8.41 -9.91
CA MET A 147 -1.62 8.15 -8.48
C MET A 147 -0.53 8.87 -7.71
N ASN A 148 -0.92 9.72 -6.77
CA ASN A 148 0.03 10.41 -5.91
C ASN A 148 0.66 9.42 -4.92
N VAL A 149 1.95 9.14 -5.11
CA VAL A 149 2.79 8.34 -4.21
C VAL A 149 4.04 9.13 -3.77
N SER A 150 3.95 10.45 -3.78
CA SER A 150 5.06 11.35 -3.48
C SER A 150 5.33 11.48 -1.97
N TYR A 151 6.42 12.13 -1.62
CA TYR A 151 6.88 12.39 -0.26
C TYR A 151 6.97 11.13 0.62
N ASN A 152 7.29 9.98 0.05
CA ASN A 152 7.62 8.78 0.81
C ASN A 152 9.14 8.61 0.95
N TRP A 153 9.57 7.86 1.96
CA TRP A 153 10.92 7.30 2.02
C TRP A 153 10.86 5.87 1.50
N TRP A 154 11.69 5.54 0.52
CA TRP A 154 11.66 4.24 -0.18
C TRP A 154 12.81 3.31 0.23
N GLY A 155 13.54 3.64 1.29
CA GLY A 155 14.71 2.89 1.74
C GLY A 155 16.00 3.25 1.00
N THR A 156 15.93 4.12 -0.01
CA THR A 156 17.03 4.59 -0.85
C THR A 156 16.78 6.03 -1.31
N GLY A 157 17.86 6.79 -1.53
CA GLY A 157 17.82 8.12 -2.13
C GLY A 157 18.08 8.13 -3.65
N ASN A 158 18.22 6.96 -4.27
CA ASN A 158 18.48 6.81 -5.70
C ASN A 158 17.17 6.72 -6.49
N ASP A 159 16.93 7.68 -7.37
CA ASP A 159 15.72 7.78 -8.21
C ASP A 159 15.40 6.51 -9.02
N ALA A 160 16.41 5.91 -9.66
CA ALA A 160 16.23 4.68 -10.44
C ALA A 160 15.83 3.48 -9.57
N GLU A 161 16.37 3.39 -8.35
CA GLU A 161 15.97 2.35 -7.40
C GLU A 161 14.57 2.60 -6.82
N VAL A 162 14.14 3.87 -6.70
CA VAL A 162 12.76 4.21 -6.31
C VAL A 162 11.77 3.79 -7.39
N ALA A 163 12.08 4.09 -8.66
CA ALA A 163 11.24 3.68 -9.78
C ALA A 163 10.99 2.16 -9.78
N GLN A 164 12.03 1.34 -9.54
CA GLN A 164 11.91 -0.12 -9.48
C GLN A 164 11.08 -0.65 -8.29
N ARG A 165 10.81 0.19 -7.28
CA ARG A 165 10.01 -0.17 -6.09
C ARG A 165 8.53 0.15 -6.26
N VAL A 166 8.15 0.89 -7.30
CA VAL A 166 6.77 1.28 -7.59
C VAL A 166 6.35 0.54 -8.83
N PHE A 167 5.29 -0.27 -8.74
CA PHE A 167 4.73 -0.93 -9.91
C PHE A 167 3.62 -0.09 -10.51
N ASP A 168 3.80 0.36 -11.74
CA ASP A 168 2.86 1.27 -12.40
C ASP A 168 2.71 0.98 -13.91
N PHE A 169 2.25 1.98 -14.66
CA PHE A 169 2.05 1.87 -16.10
C PHE A 169 3.34 1.53 -16.88
N ASP A 170 4.52 1.98 -16.41
CA ASP A 170 5.80 1.75 -17.08
C ASP A 170 6.24 0.28 -16.97
N ASP A 171 5.85 -0.42 -15.91
CA ASP A 171 6.03 -1.86 -15.78
C ASP A 171 5.02 -2.64 -16.61
N TRP A 172 3.74 -2.24 -16.54
CA TRP A 172 2.69 -2.87 -17.32
C TRP A 172 1.54 -1.92 -17.64
N ASN A 173 1.28 -1.77 -18.94
CA ASN A 173 0.37 -0.76 -19.51
C ASN A 173 -1.11 -0.82 -19.07
N THR A 174 -1.52 -1.83 -18.29
CA THR A 174 -2.88 -1.88 -17.72
C THR A 174 -2.98 -1.19 -16.36
N PHE A 175 -1.86 -0.77 -15.77
CA PHE A 175 -1.80 -0.01 -14.53
C PHE A 175 -1.86 1.49 -14.80
N THR A 176 -1.90 2.31 -13.76
CA THR A 176 -1.90 3.77 -13.89
C THR A 176 -0.56 4.33 -13.49
N LEU A 177 -0.09 5.36 -14.17
CA LEU A 177 1.11 6.10 -13.83
C LEU A 177 1.12 6.50 -12.34
N ALA A 178 2.25 6.32 -11.69
CA ALA A 178 2.49 6.80 -10.34
C ALA A 178 3.33 8.07 -10.37
N ASP A 179 3.12 8.95 -9.40
CA ASP A 179 3.99 10.11 -9.17
C ASP A 179 4.66 9.95 -7.80
N TYR A 180 5.90 9.44 -7.81
CA TYR A 180 6.71 9.23 -6.60
C TYR A 180 7.64 10.40 -6.28
N SER A 181 7.73 11.40 -7.17
CA SER A 181 8.61 12.56 -6.99
C SER A 181 7.80 13.78 -6.55
N PRO A 182 8.29 14.58 -5.58
CA PRO A 182 9.53 14.40 -4.84
C PRO A 182 9.44 13.25 -3.82
N PHE A 183 10.56 12.64 -3.45
CA PHE A 183 10.66 11.66 -2.37
C PHE A 183 11.75 12.06 -1.36
N TYR A 184 11.73 11.47 -0.17
CA TYR A 184 12.80 11.72 0.80
C TYR A 184 14.09 11.03 0.36
N VAL A 185 15.23 11.71 0.41
CA VAL A 185 16.54 11.13 0.03
C VAL A 185 17.28 10.46 1.19
N THR A 186 16.80 10.68 2.42
CA THR A 186 17.27 10.03 3.65
C THR A 186 16.11 9.89 4.63
N ASN A 187 16.18 8.87 5.50
CA ASN A 187 15.21 8.67 6.58
C ASN A 187 15.30 9.76 7.67
N GLU A 188 16.41 10.48 7.77
CA GLU A 188 16.59 11.57 8.74
C GLU A 188 15.68 12.78 8.46
N LEU A 189 15.23 12.95 7.21
CA LEU A 189 14.29 14.00 6.82
C LEU A 189 12.83 13.64 7.19
N PHE A 190 12.60 12.43 7.68
CA PHE A 190 11.29 11.98 8.10
C PHE A 190 11.05 12.33 9.57
N ILE A 191 9.91 12.95 9.87
CA ILE A 191 9.50 13.24 11.25
C ILE A 191 9.00 11.94 11.89
N ASN A 192 9.69 11.47 12.93
CA ASN A 192 9.25 10.28 13.68
C ASN A 192 7.98 10.61 14.48
N PHE A 193 6.89 9.89 14.21
CA PHE A 193 5.65 9.88 14.99
C PHE A 193 5.45 8.54 15.70
#